data_AF-A0A7C9AJB4-F1
#
_entry.id   AF-A0A7C9AJB4-F1
#
_cell.length_a   1.000
_cell.length_b   1.000
_cell.length_c   1.000
_cell.angle_alpha   90.00
_cell.angle_beta   90.00
_cell.angle_gamma   90.00
#
_symmetry.space_group_name_H-M   'P 1'
#
loop_
_entity.id
_entity.type
_entity.pdbx_description
1 polymer ?
#
loop_
_entity_poly.entity_id
_entity_poly.type
_entity_poly.pdbx_seq_one_letter_code
_entity_poly.pdbx_strand_id
1 'polypeptide(L)'
;GCHTITLDPSEYVTHISGTYGVYWHSGRCQIATLRIHTNTCPAGYGPYGQGNGVSKPCSFTSTHLPGFAVVGFFGGTSQYLDCVGVFIRQAEIHDPTRGKHFK
;
A
#
# COMPACT_ATOMS: atom_id res chain seq x y z
N GLY A 1 13.20 -11.77 -7.53
CA GLY A 1 13.14 -12.66 -6.36
C GLY A 1 11.80 -12.50 -5.68
N CYS A 2 11.38 -13.48 -4.89
CA CYS A 2 10.20 -13.32 -4.03
C CYS A 2 10.58 -12.39 -2.87
N HIS A 3 9.72 -11.41 -2.57
CA HIS A 3 9.90 -10.51 -1.43
C HIS A 3 8.76 -10.76 -0.44
N THR A 4 9.11 -10.89 0.84
CA THR A 4 8.15 -11.06 1.93
C THR A 4 8.32 -9.90 2.90
N ILE A 5 7.21 -9.34 3.35
CA ILE A 5 7.16 -8.42 4.49
C ILE A 5 6.50 -9.18 5.64
N THR A 6 7.17 -9.20 6.78
CA THR A 6 6.62 -9.71 8.04
C THR A 6 6.36 -8.52 8.93
N LEU A 7 5.11 -8.34 9.36
CA LEU A 7 4.72 -7.25 10.25
C LEU A 7 4.76 -7.72 11.70
N ASP A 8 5.19 -6.83 12.60
CA ASP A 8 5.04 -7.06 14.03
C ASP A 8 3.54 -7.09 14.44
N PRO A 9 3.17 -7.71 15.58
CA PRO A 9 1.76 -7.82 15.98
C PRO A 9 1.01 -6.48 16.13
N SER A 10 1.73 -5.39 16.41
CA SER A 10 1.18 -4.02 16.51
C SER A 10 1.41 -3.19 15.25
N GLU A 11 2.06 -3.76 14.24
CA GLU A 11 2.33 -3.11 12.97
C GLU A 11 1.20 -3.36 11.99
N TYR A 12 0.71 -2.28 11.40
CA TYR A 12 -0.37 -2.32 10.42
C TYR A 12 -0.05 -1.40 9.25
N VAL A 13 -0.53 -1.80 8.08
CA VAL A 13 -0.38 -1.02 6.85
C VAL A 13 -1.25 0.24 6.95
N THR A 14 -0.66 1.40 6.63
CA THR A 14 -1.34 2.70 6.66
C THR A 14 -1.81 3.12 5.29
N HIS A 15 -0.97 2.90 4.26
CA HIS A 15 -1.27 3.19 2.87
C HIS A 15 -0.24 2.50 1.95
N ILE A 16 -0.49 2.56 0.64
CA ILE A 16 0.45 2.16 -0.39
C ILE A 16 0.82 3.35 -1.26
N SER A 17 2.02 3.34 -1.82
CA SER A 17 2.45 4.29 -2.85
C SER A 17 3.23 3.57 -3.94
N GLY A 18 3.54 4.25 -5.03
CA GLY A 18 4.32 3.64 -6.09
C GLY A 18 4.29 4.44 -7.37
N THR A 19 4.59 3.77 -8.47
CA THR A 19 4.50 4.32 -9.82
C THR A 19 3.72 3.38 -10.73
N TYR A 20 3.06 3.94 -11.73
CA TYR A 20 2.41 3.22 -12.81
C TYR A 20 2.72 3.89 -14.16
N GLY A 21 2.50 3.17 -15.26
CA GLY A 21 2.63 3.74 -16.59
C GLY A 21 2.54 2.68 -17.67
N VAL A 22 2.74 3.09 -18.93
CA VAL A 22 2.57 2.18 -20.07
C VAL A 22 3.86 1.41 -20.33
N TYR A 23 3.83 0.09 -20.12
CA TYR A 23 4.96 -0.79 -20.42
C TYR A 23 5.12 -1.00 -21.93
N TRP A 24 6.33 -0.84 -22.47
CA TRP A 24 6.57 -0.93 -23.91
C TRP A 24 6.26 -2.31 -24.50
N HIS A 25 6.46 -3.38 -23.73
CA HIS A 25 6.23 -4.75 -24.19
C HIS A 25 4.75 -5.15 -24.20
N SER A 26 3.92 -4.59 -23.31
CA SER A 26 2.50 -4.93 -23.19
C SER A 26 1.58 -3.88 -23.85
N GLY A 27 2.08 -2.65 -24.05
CA GLY A 27 1.27 -1.51 -24.45
C GLY A 27 0.20 -1.13 -23.43
N ARG A 28 0.24 -1.69 -22.22
CA ARG A 28 -0.76 -1.52 -21.17
C ARG A 28 -0.24 -0.66 -20.03
N CYS A 29 -1.15 0.09 -19.42
CA CYS A 29 -0.88 0.82 -18.19
C CYS A 29 -0.91 -0.15 -17.00
N GLN A 30 0.20 -0.29 -16.28
CA GLN A 30 0.36 -1.28 -15.20
C GLN A 30 1.14 -0.68 -14.03
N ILE A 31 1.06 -1.32 -12.85
CA ILE A 31 1.85 -0.93 -11.68
C ILE A 31 3.32 -1.27 -11.93
N ALA A 32 4.16 -0.24 -11.83
CA ALA A 32 5.58 -0.30 -12.12
C ALA A 32 6.45 -0.46 -10.87
N THR A 33 6.06 0.24 -9.81
CA THR A 33 6.62 0.06 -8.47
C THR A 33 5.52 0.10 -7.41
N LEU A 34 5.71 -0.63 -6.32
CA LEU A 34 4.82 -0.63 -5.16
C LEU A 34 5.62 -0.51 -3.87
N ARG A 35 5.19 0.38 -2.98
CA ARG A 35 5.72 0.58 -1.65
C ARG A 35 4.59 0.42 -0.64
N ILE A 36 4.84 -0.32 0.43
CA ILE A 36 3.87 -0.57 1.50
C ILE A 36 4.32 0.19 2.74
N HIS A 37 3.51 1.12 3.22
CA HIS A 37 3.80 1.94 4.39
C HIS A 37 3.06 1.41 5.61
N THR A 38 3.70 1.46 6.77
CA THR A 38 3.12 1.01 8.03
C THR A 38 3.21 2.10 9.09
N ASN A 39 2.55 1.91 10.23
CA ASN A 39 2.62 2.83 11.37
C ASN A 39 4.02 2.88 12.00
N THR A 40 4.79 1.78 11.97
CA THR A 40 6.15 1.69 12.51
C THR A 40 7.24 1.95 11.45
N CYS A 41 6.91 1.81 10.15
CA CYS A 41 7.79 2.13 9.02
C CYS A 41 7.15 3.15 8.07
N PRO A 42 7.11 4.45 8.42
CA PRO A 42 6.52 5.49 7.56
C PRO A 42 7.25 5.67 6.21
N ALA A 43 8.55 5.38 6.16
CA ALA A 43 9.34 5.38 4.92
C ALA A 43 8.94 4.25 3.95
N GLY A 44 8.29 3.20 4.46
CA GLY A 44 7.71 2.12 3.68
C GLY A 44 8.70 1.06 3.20
N TYR A 45 8.20 -0.18 3.12
CA TYR A 45 8.87 -1.34 2.56
C TYR A 45 8.85 -1.31 1.02
N GLY A 46 9.98 -1.61 0.39
CA GLY A 46 10.17 -1.55 -1.06
C GLY A 46 11.07 -0.38 -1.50
N PRO A 47 10.93 0.12 -2.74
CA PRO A 47 9.89 -0.23 -3.70
C PRO A 47 10.09 -1.64 -4.28
N TYR A 48 8.99 -2.35 -4.50
CA TYR A 48 8.96 -3.61 -5.24
C TYR A 48 8.66 -3.33 -6.70
N GLY A 49 9.40 -3.97 -7.60
CA GLY A 49 9.41 -3.61 -9.02
C GLY A 49 10.54 -2.63 -9.33
N GLN A 50 11.09 -2.71 -10.53
CA GLN A 50 12.24 -1.89 -10.94
C GLN A 50 11.83 -0.58 -11.65
N GLY A 51 10.57 -0.44 -12.05
CA GLY A 51 10.12 0.70 -12.87
C GLY A 51 10.73 0.77 -14.27
N ASN A 52 11.56 -0.20 -14.67
CA ASN A 52 12.19 -0.25 -15.98
C ASN A 52 11.17 -0.55 -17.07
N GLY A 53 11.36 0.06 -18.25
CA GLY A 53 10.52 -0.23 -19.41
C GLY A 53 9.12 0.40 -19.36
N VAL A 54 8.95 1.44 -18.55
CA VAL A 54 7.68 2.16 -18.43
C VAL A 54 7.81 3.52 -19.09
N SER A 55 6.92 3.80 -20.03
CA SER A 55 6.79 5.12 -20.63
C SER A 55 5.86 6.00 -19.78
N LYS A 56 6.25 7.27 -19.60
CA LYS A 56 5.53 8.28 -18.82
C LYS A 56 5.13 7.78 -17.41
N PRO A 57 6.10 7.39 -16.56
CA PRO A 57 5.79 6.93 -15.21
C PRO A 57 5.13 8.05 -14.41
N CYS A 58 4.02 7.73 -13.75
CA CYS A 58 3.30 8.61 -12.84
C CYS A 58 3.34 8.01 -11.43
N SER A 59 3.58 8.85 -10.43
CA SER A 59 3.52 8.44 -9.03
C SER A 59 2.06 8.38 -8.55
N PHE A 60 1.78 7.45 -7.65
CA PHE A 60 0.50 7.37 -6.94
C PHE A 60 0.70 7.15 -5.44
N THR A 61 -0.32 7.50 -4.68
CA THR A 61 -0.48 7.13 -3.28
C THR A 61 -1.95 6.84 -3.01
N SER A 62 -2.24 5.78 -2.26
CA SER A 62 -3.60 5.56 -1.77
C SER A 62 -3.95 6.58 -0.69
N THR A 63 -5.23 6.66 -0.34
CA THR A 63 -5.69 7.47 0.79
C THR A 63 -4.91 7.13 2.06
N HIS A 64 -4.29 8.14 2.67
CA HIS A 64 -3.54 8.04 3.91
C HIS A 64 -4.18 8.98 4.95
N LEU A 65 -4.93 8.40 5.89
CA LEU A 65 -5.64 9.14 6.93
C LEU A 65 -5.07 8.79 8.31
N PRO A 66 -4.72 9.78 9.14
CA PRO A 66 -4.33 9.52 10.52
C PRO A 66 -5.39 8.71 11.26
N GLY A 67 -4.97 7.65 11.96
CA GLY A 67 -5.88 6.78 12.69
C GLY A 67 -6.68 5.81 11.83
N PHE A 68 -6.32 5.59 10.56
CA PHE A 68 -6.87 4.53 9.71
C PHE A 68 -5.81 3.48 9.39
N ALA A 69 -6.27 2.25 9.18
CA ALA A 69 -5.45 1.11 8.78
C ALA A 69 -6.02 0.50 7.49
N VAL A 70 -5.14 -0.01 6.63
CA VAL A 70 -5.49 -0.88 5.51
C VAL A 70 -5.85 -2.25 6.07
N VAL A 71 -7.02 -2.76 5.68
CA VAL A 71 -7.59 -4.03 6.18
C VAL A 71 -7.77 -5.07 5.08
N GLY A 72 -7.50 -4.68 3.84
CA GLY A 72 -7.63 -5.53 2.69
C GLY A 72 -7.13 -4.83 1.45
N PHE A 73 -6.79 -5.64 0.45
CA PHE A 73 -6.37 -5.19 -0.87
C PHE A 73 -7.36 -5.70 -1.89
N PHE A 74 -7.52 -4.95 -2.97
CA PHE A 74 -8.21 -5.37 -4.17
C PHE A 74 -7.39 -4.96 -5.39
N GLY A 75 -7.67 -5.56 -6.54
CA GLY A 75 -6.90 -5.27 -7.74
C GLY A 75 -7.22 -6.21 -8.89
N GLY A 76 -6.43 -6.08 -9.94
CA GLY A 76 -6.52 -6.89 -11.15
C GLY A 76 -5.12 -7.26 -11.63
N THR A 77 -4.96 -8.50 -12.07
CA THR A 77 -3.69 -8.99 -12.61
C THR A 77 -3.91 -9.66 -13.96
N SER A 78 -2.87 -9.58 -14.78
CA SER A 78 -2.69 -10.41 -15.96
C SER A 78 -1.35 -11.15 -15.80
N GLN A 79 -0.43 -11.00 -16.76
CA GLN A 79 0.97 -11.40 -16.56
C GLN A 79 1.69 -10.49 -15.56
N TYR A 80 1.15 -9.29 -15.31
CA TYR A 80 1.66 -8.28 -14.38
C TYR A 80 0.53 -7.75 -13.50
N LEU A 81 0.87 -6.92 -12.51
CA LEU A 81 -0.11 -6.23 -11.67
C LEU A 81 -0.67 -5.02 -12.42
N ASP A 82 -1.90 -5.13 -12.92
CA ASP A 82 -2.52 -4.09 -13.75
C ASP A 82 -3.06 -2.96 -12.87
N CYS A 83 -3.71 -3.29 -11.75
CA CYS A 83 -4.21 -2.30 -10.79
C CYS A 83 -4.22 -2.83 -9.35
N VAL A 84 -4.14 -1.91 -8.39
CA VAL A 84 -4.18 -2.20 -6.95
C VAL A 84 -4.90 -1.08 -6.22
N GLY A 85 -5.68 -1.45 -5.20
CA GLY A 85 -6.37 -0.57 -4.29
C GLY A 85 -6.45 -1.17 -2.89
N VAL A 86 -6.89 -0.37 -1.93
CA VAL A 86 -6.95 -0.74 -0.51
C VAL A 86 -8.32 -0.45 0.08
N PHE A 87 -8.77 -1.34 0.97
CA PHE A 87 -9.85 -1.05 1.89
C PHE A 87 -9.24 -0.51 3.18
N ILE A 88 -9.79 0.59 3.69
CA ILE A 88 -9.35 1.22 4.94
C ILE A 88 -10.46 1.20 5.98
N ARG A 89 -10.09 1.08 7.25
CA ARG A 89 -10.99 1.26 8.39
C ARG A 89 -10.32 2.13 9.45
N GLN A 90 -11.11 2.75 10.32
CA GLN A 90 -10.56 3.43 11.49
C GLN A 90 -9.82 2.40 12.36
N ALA A 91 -8.54 2.62 12.57
CA ALA A 91 -7.74 1.78 13.46
C ALA A 91 -8.33 1.91 14.86
N GLU A 92 -8.57 0.79 15.51
CA GLU A 92 -8.86 0.79 16.94
C GLU A 92 -7.56 1.14 17.64
N ILE A 93 -7.32 2.44 17.80
CA ILE A 93 -6.37 2.92 18.77
C ILE A 93 -6.94 2.43 20.10
N HIS A 94 -6.31 1.40 20.67
CA HIS A 94 -6.53 1.04 22.06
C HIS A 94 -6.04 2.22 22.89
N ASP A 95 -6.90 3.21 23.02
CA ASP A 95 -6.76 4.29 23.98
C ASP A 95 -7.30 3.73 25.29
N PRO A 96 -6.43 3.37 26.26
CA PRO A 96 -6.86 2.83 27.54
C PRO A 96 -7.74 3.81 28.34
N THR A 97 -7.93 5.05 27.88
CA THR A 97 -8.85 6.03 28.50
C THR A 97 -10.28 5.98 27.95
N ARG A 98 -10.53 5.35 26.79
CA ARG A 98 -11.84 5.39 26.10
C ARG A 98 -12.95 4.56 26.76
N GLY A 99 -12.63 3.79 27.82
CA GLY A 99 -13.57 2.97 28.60
C GLY A 99 -13.91 3.51 30.00
N LYS A 100 -13.36 4.66 30.45
CA LYS A 100 -13.55 5.14 31.84
C LYS A 100 -14.66 6.19 32.03
N HIS A 101 -15.46 6.46 31.01
CA HIS A 101 -16.55 7.45 31.08
C HIS A 101 -17.91 6.85 30.74
N PHE A 102 -18.35 5.85 31.50
CA PHE A 102 -19.77 5.59 31.74
C PHE A 102 -19.94 5.29 33.23
N LYS A 103 -20.56 6.24 33.94
CA LYS A 103 -21.14 6.04 35.28
C LYS A 103 -22.54 5.50 35.11
#